data_AF-A0A7X2H959-F1
#
_entry.id   AF-A0A7X2H959-F1
#
_cell.length_a   1.000
_cell.length_b   1.000
_cell.length_c   1.000
_cell.angle_alpha   90.00
_cell.angle_beta   90.00
_cell.angle_gamma   90.00
#
_symmetry.space_group_name_H-M   'P 1'
#
loop_
_entity.id
_entity.type
_entity.pdbx_description
1 polymer ?
#
loop_
_entity_poly.entity_id
_entity_poly.type
_entity_poly.pdbx_seq_one_letter_code
_entity_poly.pdbx_strand_id
1 'polypeptide(L)'
;MKRWNLRKFSMPLDWMVSISLTDVNRLLQNKFQNFMEFDNLSVQEDTHYFLDEGLPIFVDRTETAVVKSYFIKDTLYNITSVHDFPIIEGTNWTMTYPSYKAKLDLRIKRFWDRLTNSKNTLFIRWSADYEQAVELQSILSHLLNKNNFTVIILNPVHELISVREANWNIKNVCALEFPNNMDDYESWDYILKDIVVTND
;
A
#
# COMPACT_ATOMS: atom_id res chain seq x y z
N MET A 1 -11.74 1.83 2.69
CA MET A 1 -11.53 0.36 2.69
C MET A 1 -12.18 -0.40 3.84
N LYS A 2 -11.87 -0.14 5.13
CA LYS A 2 -12.51 -0.86 6.27
C LYS A 2 -14.04 -0.69 6.31
N ARG A 3 -14.55 0.53 6.11
CA ARG A 3 -16.00 0.85 6.03
C ARG A 3 -16.75 -0.01 5.00
N TRP A 4 -16.09 -0.32 3.88
CA TRP A 4 -16.62 -1.13 2.78
C TRP A 4 -16.33 -2.63 2.91
N ASN A 5 -15.77 -3.09 4.03
CA ASN A 5 -15.37 -4.48 4.26
C ASN A 5 -14.39 -5.05 3.21
N LEU A 6 -13.69 -4.18 2.47
CA LEU A 6 -12.76 -4.57 1.39
C LEU A 6 -11.38 -4.96 1.92
N ARG A 7 -11.00 -4.50 3.13
CA ARG A 7 -9.75 -4.88 3.79
C ARG A 7 -10.04 -5.94 4.86
N LYS A 8 -9.65 -7.19 4.60
CA LYS A 8 -9.81 -8.31 5.56
C LYS A 8 -8.60 -8.54 6.46
N PHE A 9 -7.43 -8.07 6.04
CA PHE A 9 -6.16 -8.20 6.75
C PHE A 9 -5.14 -7.22 6.18
N SER A 10 -4.02 -7.04 6.86
CA SER A 10 -2.94 -6.14 6.42
C SER A 10 -2.09 -6.74 5.30
N MET A 11 -1.97 -6.08 4.16
CA MET A 11 -1.11 -6.44 3.04
C MET A 11 0.30 -5.86 3.22
N PRO A 12 1.33 -6.34 2.49
CA PRO A 12 2.72 -5.94 2.71
C PRO A 12 2.98 -4.43 2.51
N LEU A 13 2.16 -3.74 1.71
CA LEU A 13 2.32 -2.31 1.41
C LEU A 13 1.34 -1.39 2.18
N ASP A 14 0.51 -1.92 3.08
CA ASP A 14 -0.54 -1.13 3.75
C ASP A 14 0.00 -0.02 4.66
N TRP A 15 1.24 -0.15 5.13
CA TRP A 15 1.90 0.79 6.05
C TRP A 15 3.12 1.45 5.43
N MET A 16 3.13 1.52 4.09
CA MET A 16 4.26 1.95 3.31
C MET A 16 3.87 3.07 2.36
N VAL A 17 4.82 3.96 2.13
CA VAL A 17 4.72 5.03 1.14
C VAL A 17 5.64 4.70 -0.03
N SER A 18 5.05 4.69 -1.22
CA SER A 18 5.73 4.61 -2.51
C SER A 18 5.31 5.83 -3.34
N ILE A 19 6.29 6.67 -3.70
CA ILE A 19 6.04 7.88 -4.49
C ILE A 19 5.80 7.50 -5.95
N SER A 20 6.61 6.59 -6.48
CA SER A 20 6.54 6.14 -7.87
C SER A 20 5.89 4.77 -7.99
N LEU A 21 5.01 4.60 -8.99
CA LEU A 21 4.50 3.26 -9.33
C LEU A 21 5.60 2.39 -9.97
N THR A 22 6.60 2.98 -10.64
CA THR A 22 7.76 2.24 -11.19
C THR A 22 8.49 1.45 -10.10
N ASP A 23 8.63 2.02 -8.91
CA ASP A 23 9.30 1.36 -7.78
C ASP A 23 8.51 0.15 -7.26
N VAL A 24 7.18 0.26 -7.23
CA VAL A 24 6.28 -0.85 -6.91
C VAL A 24 6.28 -1.91 -8.03
N ASN A 25 6.34 -1.50 -9.29
CA ASN A 25 6.46 -2.39 -10.44
C ASN A 25 7.74 -3.25 -10.32
N ARG A 26 8.88 -2.61 -10.05
CA ARG A 26 10.14 -3.31 -9.78
C ARG A 26 10.01 -4.29 -8.61
N LEU A 27 9.37 -3.90 -7.51
CA LEU A 27 9.15 -4.76 -6.36
C LEU A 27 8.33 -6.01 -6.71
N LEU A 28 7.21 -5.84 -7.42
CA LEU A 28 6.34 -6.92 -7.84
C LEU A 28 7.01 -7.85 -8.84
N GLN A 29 7.71 -7.29 -9.83
CA GLN A 29 8.46 -8.04 -10.84
C GLN A 29 9.56 -8.92 -10.21
N ASN A 30 10.24 -8.40 -9.19
CA ASN A 30 11.25 -9.13 -8.42
C ASN A 30 10.67 -9.96 -7.27
N LYS A 31 9.34 -10.09 -7.19
CA LYS A 31 8.64 -10.91 -6.20
C LYS A 31 9.04 -10.61 -4.74
N PHE A 32 9.26 -9.33 -4.42
CA PHE A 32 9.73 -8.87 -3.10
C PHE A 32 11.13 -9.38 -2.70
N GLN A 33 11.93 -9.89 -3.64
CA GLN A 33 13.29 -10.32 -3.33
C GLN A 33 14.11 -9.16 -2.78
N ASN A 34 14.80 -9.38 -1.66
CA ASN A 34 15.62 -8.39 -0.96
C ASN A 34 14.85 -7.16 -0.44
N PHE A 35 13.51 -7.22 -0.40
CA PHE A 35 12.69 -6.13 0.10
C PHE A 35 12.78 -6.00 1.61
N MET A 36 13.03 -4.78 2.07
CA MET A 36 13.26 -4.41 3.46
C MET A 36 14.33 -5.27 4.13
N GLU A 37 15.33 -5.72 3.38
CA GLU A 37 16.52 -6.35 3.98
C GLU A 37 17.37 -5.31 4.69
N PHE A 38 17.93 -5.69 5.84
CA PHE A 38 18.58 -4.78 6.79
C PHE A 38 19.62 -3.85 6.14
N ASP A 39 20.45 -4.39 5.26
CA ASP A 39 21.52 -3.66 4.57
C ASP A 39 21.00 -2.61 3.57
N ASN A 40 19.74 -2.71 3.15
CA ASN A 40 19.09 -1.76 2.25
C ASN A 40 18.36 -0.64 3.02
N LEU A 41 18.32 -0.67 4.36
CA LEU A 41 17.49 0.22 5.16
C LEU A 41 18.23 1.51 5.54
N SER A 42 17.51 2.63 5.47
CA SER A 42 17.97 3.93 5.94
C SER A 42 16.86 4.64 6.74
N VAL A 43 17.22 5.09 7.94
CA VAL A 43 16.34 5.94 8.76
C VAL A 43 16.23 7.33 8.15
N GLN A 44 15.02 7.86 8.05
CA GLN A 44 14.75 9.23 7.61
C GLN A 44 14.51 10.13 8.83
N GLU A 45 14.60 11.45 8.64
CA GLU A 45 14.37 12.44 9.71
C GLU A 45 12.89 12.53 10.13
N ASP A 46 11.99 12.30 9.18
CA ASP A 46 10.55 12.35 9.41
C ASP A 46 10.04 11.19 10.27
N THR A 47 8.91 11.43 10.93
CA THR A 47 8.24 10.45 11.80
C THR A 47 6.73 10.52 11.64
N HIS A 48 6.04 9.45 12.01
CA HIS A 48 4.58 9.45 12.13
C HIS A 48 4.17 8.66 13.37
N TYR A 49 2.89 8.41 13.59
CA TYR A 49 2.40 7.48 14.60
C TYR A 49 2.74 6.04 14.29
N PHE A 50 3.17 5.30 15.31
CA PHE A 50 3.29 3.85 15.31
C PHE A 50 1.89 3.22 15.36
N LEU A 51 1.65 2.25 14.49
CA LEU A 51 0.38 1.53 14.41
C LEU A 51 0.62 0.03 14.53
N ASP A 52 -0.10 -0.64 15.43
CA ASP A 52 -0.16 -2.11 15.46
C ASP A 52 -1.49 -2.57 14.85
N GLU A 53 -1.40 -3.28 13.72
CA GLU A 53 -2.55 -3.68 12.90
C GLU A 53 -3.55 -2.54 12.60
N GLY A 54 -3.02 -1.33 12.46
CA GLY A 54 -3.77 -0.13 12.12
C GLY A 54 -4.47 0.55 13.27
N LEU A 55 -4.10 0.21 14.51
CA LEU A 55 -4.53 0.91 15.71
C LEU A 55 -3.34 1.69 16.29
N PRO A 56 -3.53 2.97 16.67
CA PRO A 56 -2.50 3.73 17.35
C PRO A 56 -2.17 3.09 18.70
N ILE A 57 -0.89 3.06 19.05
CA ILE A 57 -0.43 2.63 20.37
C ILE A 57 -0.15 3.86 21.22
N PHE A 58 -0.76 3.92 22.40
CA PHE A 58 -0.58 5.04 23.32
C PHE A 58 0.61 4.81 24.24
N VAL A 59 1.29 5.91 24.60
CA VAL A 59 2.45 5.91 25.51
C VAL A 59 2.05 5.42 26.90
N ASP A 60 0.82 5.74 27.32
CA ASP A 60 0.26 5.35 28.60
C ASP A 60 -1.25 5.06 28.49
N ARG A 61 -1.85 4.68 29.62
CA ARG A 61 -3.28 4.34 29.72
C ARG A 61 -4.23 5.54 29.66
N THR A 62 -3.71 6.76 29.68
CA THR A 62 -4.54 7.98 29.58
C THR A 62 -4.93 8.30 28.15
N GLU A 63 -4.31 7.63 27.17
CA GLU A 63 -4.55 7.79 25.73
C GLU A 63 -4.33 9.23 25.22
N THR A 64 -3.52 10.01 25.94
CA THR A 64 -3.25 11.42 25.61
C THR A 64 -2.12 11.61 24.60
N ALA A 65 -1.24 10.62 24.45
CA ALA A 65 -0.10 10.67 23.54
C ALA A 65 0.10 9.32 22.82
N VAL A 66 0.34 9.38 21.50
CA VAL A 66 0.58 8.21 20.64
C VAL A 66 2.09 8.01 20.46
N VAL A 67 2.52 6.75 20.52
CA VAL A 67 3.89 6.33 20.21
C VAL A 67 4.22 6.73 18.78
N LYS A 68 5.36 7.38 18.57
CA LYS A 68 5.85 7.72 17.23
C LYS A 68 6.55 6.51 16.59
N SER A 69 6.67 6.53 15.27
CA SER A 69 7.40 5.59 14.43
C SER A 69 8.44 6.33 13.61
N TYR A 70 9.62 5.73 13.49
CA TYR A 70 10.60 6.13 12.50
C TYR A 70 10.07 5.88 11.09
N PHE A 71 10.53 6.72 10.15
CA PHE A 71 10.45 6.41 8.73
C PHE A 71 11.68 5.60 8.34
N ILE A 72 11.46 4.36 7.91
CA ILE A 72 12.53 3.47 7.49
C ILE A 72 12.38 3.18 6.00
N LYS A 73 13.33 3.67 5.21
CA LYS A 73 13.33 3.58 3.75
C LYS A 73 14.18 2.40 3.28
N ASP A 74 13.58 1.53 2.49
CA ASP A 74 14.30 0.61 1.62
C ASP A 74 14.87 1.39 0.43
N THR A 75 16.19 1.41 0.32
CA THR A 75 16.93 2.11 -0.72
C THR A 75 17.01 1.36 -2.04
N LEU A 76 16.81 0.03 -2.04
CA LEU A 76 16.79 -0.80 -3.24
C LEU A 76 15.54 -0.52 -4.07
N TYR A 77 14.38 -0.46 -3.41
CA TYR A 77 13.08 -0.23 -4.04
C TYR A 77 12.53 1.17 -3.82
N ASN A 78 13.17 2.04 -3.02
CA ASN A 78 12.72 3.40 -2.76
C ASN A 78 11.31 3.47 -2.14
N ILE A 79 11.01 2.56 -1.22
CA ILE A 79 9.73 2.46 -0.50
C ILE A 79 9.99 2.65 0.99
N THR A 80 9.13 3.41 1.66
CA THR A 80 9.34 3.78 3.08
C THR A 80 8.24 3.18 3.96
N SER A 81 8.61 2.42 4.99
CA SER A 81 7.70 2.08 6.09
C SER A 81 7.55 3.29 7.01
N VAL A 82 6.30 3.63 7.35
CA VAL A 82 5.96 4.86 8.08
C VAL A 82 5.30 4.61 9.45
N HIS A 83 4.85 3.38 9.72
CA HIS A 83 4.10 3.05 10.95
C HIS A 83 4.61 1.84 11.72
N ASP A 84 5.65 1.14 11.24
CA ASP A 84 6.03 -0.17 11.81
C ASP A 84 7.20 -0.13 12.82
N PHE A 85 7.93 0.98 12.97
CA PHE A 85 9.18 1.06 13.75
C PHE A 85 9.06 2.04 14.92
N PRO A 86 8.61 1.61 16.11
CA PRO A 86 8.33 2.53 17.22
C PRO A 86 9.59 3.25 17.71
N ILE A 87 9.43 4.52 18.07
CA ILE A 87 10.44 5.34 18.73
C ILE A 87 10.32 5.08 20.23
N ILE A 88 11.29 4.35 20.77
CA ILE A 88 11.37 3.98 22.19
C ILE A 88 12.63 4.62 22.76
N GLU A 89 12.47 5.36 23.87
CA GLU A 89 13.59 6.04 24.52
C GLU A 89 14.70 5.05 24.90
N GLY A 90 15.95 5.45 24.65
CA GLY A 90 17.13 4.62 24.91
C GLY A 90 17.29 3.39 24.01
N THR A 91 16.44 3.22 22.99
CA THR A 91 16.46 2.05 22.10
C THR A 91 16.69 2.46 20.64
N ASN A 92 17.61 1.76 19.96
CA ASN A 92 17.81 1.93 18.53
C ASN A 92 16.71 1.19 17.75
N TRP A 93 16.23 1.77 16.64
CA TRP A 93 15.21 1.18 15.77
C TRP A 93 15.56 -0.22 15.27
N THR A 94 16.85 -0.55 15.16
CA THR A 94 17.32 -1.88 14.72
C THR A 94 16.88 -2.99 15.67
N MET A 95 16.58 -2.69 16.92
CA MET A 95 16.08 -3.67 17.90
C MET A 95 14.69 -4.22 17.53
N THR A 96 13.87 -3.44 16.82
CA THR A 96 12.53 -3.88 16.38
C THR A 96 12.54 -4.49 14.97
N TYR A 97 13.66 -4.42 14.25
CA TYR A 97 13.78 -4.95 12.90
C TYR A 97 13.43 -6.46 12.80
N PRO A 98 13.91 -7.36 13.68
CA PRO A 98 13.61 -8.79 13.53
C PRO A 98 12.11 -9.10 13.60
N SER A 99 11.38 -8.47 14.53
CA SER A 99 9.93 -8.68 14.67
C SER A 99 9.15 -8.03 13.52
N TYR A 100 9.59 -6.86 13.07
CA TYR A 100 9.07 -6.22 11.86
C TYR A 100 9.22 -7.12 10.62
N LYS A 101 10.43 -7.61 10.35
CA LYS A 101 10.74 -8.41 9.16
C LYS A 101 9.94 -9.72 9.16
N ALA A 102 9.83 -10.38 10.31
CA ALA A 102 8.99 -11.57 10.45
C ALA A 102 7.51 -11.28 10.13
N LYS A 103 6.96 -10.15 10.61
CA LYS A 103 5.59 -9.72 10.27
C LYS A 103 5.46 -9.43 8.77
N LEU A 104 6.42 -8.74 8.17
CA LEU A 104 6.41 -8.42 6.75
C LEU A 104 6.46 -9.68 5.88
N ASP A 105 7.33 -10.63 6.20
CA ASP A 105 7.46 -11.88 5.44
C ASP A 105 6.18 -12.71 5.46
N LEU A 106 5.47 -12.74 6.60
CA LEU A 106 4.13 -13.33 6.69
C LEU A 106 3.10 -12.60 5.83
N ARG A 107 3.15 -11.26 5.77
CA ARG A 107 2.27 -10.44 4.91
C ARG A 107 2.57 -10.68 3.43
N ILE A 108 3.83 -10.77 3.03
CA ILE A 108 4.26 -11.08 1.65
C ILE A 108 3.79 -12.49 1.26
N LYS A 109 4.02 -13.49 2.12
CA LYS A 109 3.53 -14.85 1.87
C LYS A 109 2.02 -14.87 1.66
N ARG A 110 1.26 -14.27 2.58
CA ARG A 110 -0.20 -14.19 2.50
C ARG A 110 -0.67 -13.43 1.25
N PHE A 111 0.05 -12.38 0.85
CA PHE A 111 -0.24 -11.65 -0.38
C PHE A 111 -0.16 -12.58 -1.59
N TRP A 112 0.93 -13.33 -1.75
CA TRP A 112 1.07 -14.29 -2.85
C TRP A 112 0.06 -15.44 -2.80
N ASP A 113 -0.18 -15.99 -1.60
CA ASP A 113 -1.20 -17.04 -1.41
C ASP A 113 -2.57 -16.54 -1.86
N ARG A 114 -2.95 -15.30 -1.53
CA ARG A 114 -4.25 -14.74 -1.92
C ARG A 114 -4.29 -14.41 -3.40
N LEU A 115 -3.24 -13.78 -3.90
CA LEU A 115 -3.15 -13.37 -5.29
C LEU A 115 -3.25 -14.56 -6.27
N THR A 116 -2.68 -15.70 -5.91
CA THR A 116 -2.71 -16.93 -6.71
C THR A 116 -4.03 -17.71 -6.61
N ASN A 117 -4.76 -17.60 -5.49
CA ASN A 117 -6.00 -18.35 -5.27
C ASN A 117 -7.28 -17.55 -5.53
N SER A 118 -7.20 -16.22 -5.66
CA SER A 118 -8.35 -15.36 -5.95
C SER A 118 -8.67 -15.33 -7.45
N LYS A 119 -9.94 -15.56 -7.81
CA LYS A 119 -10.40 -15.46 -9.21
C LYS A 119 -10.34 -14.03 -9.76
N ASN A 120 -10.63 -13.05 -8.92
CA ASN A 120 -10.60 -11.63 -9.23
C ASN A 120 -9.85 -10.89 -8.11
N THR A 121 -8.85 -10.09 -8.46
CA THR A 121 -8.13 -9.23 -7.50
C THR A 121 -8.28 -7.75 -7.87
N LEU A 122 -8.60 -6.92 -6.88
CA LEU A 122 -8.63 -5.46 -7.03
C LEU A 122 -7.35 -4.84 -6.48
N PHE A 123 -6.69 -4.03 -7.29
CA PHE A 123 -5.61 -3.14 -6.90
C PHE A 123 -6.09 -1.70 -6.95
N ILE A 124 -5.74 -0.89 -5.95
CA ILE A 124 -6.02 0.55 -5.94
C ILE A 124 -4.69 1.27 -5.73
N ARG A 125 -4.35 2.18 -6.64
CA ARG A 125 -3.12 2.97 -6.59
C ARG A 125 -3.47 4.45 -6.57
N TRP A 126 -2.95 5.16 -5.58
CA TRP A 126 -2.95 6.62 -5.56
C TRP A 126 -1.78 7.15 -6.39
N SER A 127 -2.09 7.82 -7.49
CA SER A 127 -1.18 8.42 -8.47
C SER A 127 -0.33 7.43 -9.28
N ALA A 128 -0.39 7.57 -10.60
CA ALA A 128 0.53 7.01 -11.59
C ALA A 128 0.41 7.78 -12.91
N ASP A 129 1.40 7.64 -13.79
CA ASP A 129 1.27 8.00 -15.20
C ASP A 129 0.81 6.81 -16.06
N TYR A 130 0.60 7.06 -17.35
CA TYR A 130 0.11 6.08 -18.30
C TYR A 130 1.11 4.93 -18.49
N GLU A 131 2.38 5.24 -18.66
CA GLU A 131 3.45 4.28 -18.93
C GLU A 131 3.66 3.34 -17.74
N GLN A 132 3.65 3.87 -16.51
CA GLN A 132 3.72 3.11 -15.27
C GLN A 132 2.53 2.16 -15.12
N ALA A 133 1.34 2.57 -15.54
CA ALA A 133 0.14 1.75 -15.52
C ALA A 133 0.18 0.62 -16.55
N VAL A 134 0.68 0.90 -17.76
CA VAL A 134 0.93 -0.13 -18.77
C VAL A 134 1.93 -1.17 -18.27
N GLU A 135 3.01 -0.73 -17.63
CA GLU A 135 4.00 -1.63 -17.03
C GLU A 135 3.39 -2.49 -15.92
N LEU A 136 2.64 -1.90 -14.99
CA LEU A 136 1.94 -2.64 -13.94
C LEU A 136 0.98 -3.67 -14.53
N GLN A 137 0.19 -3.29 -15.53
CA GLN A 137 -0.76 -4.16 -16.20
C GLN A 137 -0.06 -5.36 -16.83
N SER A 138 1.10 -5.14 -17.46
CA SER A 138 1.92 -6.20 -18.05
C SER A 138 2.46 -7.16 -16.98
N ILE A 139 3.02 -6.62 -15.90
CA ILE A 139 3.54 -7.39 -14.76
C ILE A 139 2.43 -8.26 -14.14
N LEU A 140 1.28 -7.67 -13.84
CA LEU A 140 0.15 -8.39 -13.25
C LEU A 140 -0.40 -9.46 -14.20
N SER A 141 -0.49 -9.17 -15.50
CA SER A 141 -0.92 -10.17 -16.50
C SER A 141 -0.01 -11.40 -16.51
N HIS A 142 1.30 -11.19 -16.40
CA HIS A 142 2.27 -12.29 -16.34
C HIS A 142 2.19 -13.06 -15.01
N LEU A 143 2.11 -12.34 -13.89
CA LEU A 143 2.07 -12.95 -12.55
C LEU A 143 0.77 -13.74 -12.31
N LEU A 144 -0.36 -13.24 -12.80
CA LEU A 144 -1.68 -13.80 -12.54
C LEU A 144 -2.12 -14.83 -13.57
N ASN A 145 -1.65 -14.72 -14.82
CA ASN A 145 -1.87 -15.58 -15.99
C ASN A 145 -3.34 -16.00 -16.24
N LYS A 146 -3.93 -16.80 -15.34
CA LYS A 146 -5.32 -17.30 -15.38
C LYS A 146 -6.30 -16.51 -14.51
N ASN A 147 -5.82 -15.80 -13.49
CA ASN A 147 -6.67 -15.02 -12.59
C ASN A 147 -6.94 -13.64 -13.18
N ASN A 148 -8.16 -13.15 -13.02
CA ASN A 148 -8.54 -11.84 -13.48
C ASN A 148 -8.17 -10.78 -12.43
N PHE A 149 -7.96 -9.55 -12.89
CA PHE A 149 -7.67 -8.44 -12.00
C PHE A 149 -8.25 -7.14 -12.52
N THR A 150 -8.39 -6.17 -11.62
CA THR A 150 -8.74 -4.79 -11.94
C THR A 150 -7.77 -3.89 -11.19
N VAL A 151 -7.23 -2.88 -11.87
CA VAL A 151 -6.45 -1.82 -11.24
C VAL A 151 -7.25 -0.52 -11.35
N ILE A 152 -7.48 0.13 -10.22
CA ILE A 152 -8.00 1.50 -10.16
C ILE A 152 -6.83 2.42 -9.87
N ILE A 153 -6.59 3.38 -10.75
CA ILE A 153 -5.59 4.44 -10.56
C ILE A 153 -6.33 5.72 -10.25
N LEU A 154 -6.02 6.34 -9.11
CA LEU A 154 -6.60 7.59 -8.64
C LEU A 154 -5.57 8.70 -8.76
N ASN A 155 -5.70 9.53 -9.78
CA ASN A 155 -4.80 10.65 -10.03
C ASN A 155 -5.40 11.92 -9.41
N PRO A 156 -4.80 12.48 -8.35
CA PRO A 156 -5.31 13.69 -7.73
C PRO A 156 -5.20 14.88 -8.68
N VAL A 157 -6.30 15.62 -8.86
CA VAL A 157 -6.36 16.85 -9.66
C VAL A 157 -6.82 17.99 -8.77
N HIS A 158 -6.06 19.08 -8.76
CA HIS A 158 -6.43 20.30 -8.04
C HIS A 158 -7.74 20.87 -8.61
N GLU A 159 -8.60 21.39 -7.73
CA GLU A 159 -9.89 22.03 -8.08
C GLU A 159 -10.94 21.11 -8.72
N LEU A 160 -10.68 19.81 -8.84
CA LEU A 160 -11.69 18.84 -9.28
C LEU A 160 -12.71 18.60 -8.16
N ILE A 161 -13.99 18.74 -8.48
CA ILE A 161 -15.10 18.63 -7.52
C ILE A 161 -15.72 17.22 -7.51
N SER A 162 -15.56 16.46 -8.59
CA SER A 162 -16.12 15.12 -8.72
C SER A 162 -15.22 14.21 -9.54
N VAL A 163 -15.19 12.92 -9.20
CA VAL A 163 -14.43 11.89 -9.93
C VAL A 163 -14.83 11.84 -11.40
N ARG A 164 -13.84 11.73 -12.30
CA ARG A 164 -14.06 11.49 -13.74
C ARG A 164 -13.06 10.49 -14.31
N GLU A 165 -13.49 9.72 -15.30
CA GLU A 165 -12.61 8.73 -15.94
C GLU A 165 -11.71 9.38 -17.00
N ALA A 166 -10.41 9.08 -16.94
CA ALA A 166 -9.39 9.59 -17.86
C ALA A 166 -9.30 8.80 -19.18
N ASN A 167 -10.03 7.68 -19.28
CA ASN A 167 -10.16 6.82 -20.48
C ASN A 167 -8.80 6.45 -21.12
N TRP A 168 -7.88 5.95 -20.31
CA TRP A 168 -6.56 5.51 -20.80
C TRP A 168 -6.64 4.32 -21.76
N ASN A 169 -7.78 3.63 -21.88
CA ASN A 169 -7.93 2.48 -22.79
C ASN A 169 -6.93 1.35 -22.54
N ILE A 170 -6.48 1.18 -21.30
CA ILE A 170 -5.62 0.09 -20.87
C ILE A 170 -6.51 -1.04 -20.34
N LYS A 171 -6.35 -2.25 -20.90
CA LYS A 171 -7.13 -3.42 -20.47
C LYS A 171 -6.93 -3.67 -18.97
N ASN A 172 -8.02 -3.95 -18.24
CA ASN A 172 -8.03 -4.23 -16.80
C ASN A 172 -7.59 -3.04 -15.91
N VAL A 173 -7.47 -1.83 -16.46
CA VAL A 173 -7.11 -0.62 -15.71
C VAL A 173 -8.19 0.44 -15.91
N CYS A 174 -8.69 1.00 -14.82
CA CYS A 174 -9.55 2.17 -14.80
C CYS A 174 -8.77 3.32 -14.17
N ALA A 175 -8.46 4.34 -14.97
CA ALA A 175 -7.77 5.53 -14.49
C ALA A 175 -8.79 6.64 -14.26
N LEU A 176 -8.82 7.14 -13.04
CA LEU A 176 -9.75 8.15 -12.57
C LEU A 176 -8.96 9.39 -12.18
N GLU A 177 -9.42 10.55 -12.63
CA GLU A 177 -9.07 11.80 -11.97
C GLU A 177 -9.93 11.93 -10.72
N PHE A 178 -9.27 12.23 -9.60
CA PHE A 178 -9.85 12.21 -8.27
C PHE A 178 -9.63 13.58 -7.61
N PRO A 179 -10.58 14.12 -6.83
CA PRO A 179 -10.35 15.35 -6.07
C PRO A 179 -9.06 15.25 -5.24
N ASN A 180 -8.27 16.32 -5.17
CA ASN A 180 -7.01 16.30 -4.41
C ASN A 180 -7.24 16.37 -2.88
N ASN A 181 -8.06 15.46 -2.39
CA ASN A 181 -8.38 15.23 -0.99
C ASN A 181 -8.60 13.73 -0.79
N MET A 182 -7.62 13.06 -0.16
CA MET A 182 -7.71 11.61 0.10
C MET A 182 -8.82 11.26 1.11
N ASP A 183 -9.28 12.23 1.90
CA ASP A 183 -10.34 12.07 2.90
C ASP A 183 -11.74 12.40 2.36
N ASP A 184 -11.90 12.59 1.05
CA ASP A 184 -13.21 12.75 0.41
C ASP A 184 -13.99 11.43 0.40
N TYR A 185 -14.75 11.21 1.46
CA TYR A 185 -15.57 10.03 1.65
C TYR A 185 -16.65 9.84 0.59
N GLU A 186 -17.22 10.90 0.01
CA GLU A 186 -18.27 10.79 -1.01
C GLU A 186 -17.69 10.25 -2.30
N SER A 187 -16.53 10.76 -2.72
CA SER A 187 -15.80 10.25 -3.88
C SER A 187 -15.36 8.80 -3.70
N TRP A 188 -14.91 8.41 -2.50
CA TRP A 188 -14.61 7.00 -2.18
C TRP A 188 -15.86 6.11 -2.24
N ASP A 189 -16.99 6.58 -1.74
CA ASP A 189 -18.24 5.83 -1.76
C ASP A 189 -18.74 5.65 -3.19
N TYR A 190 -18.62 6.69 -4.02
CA TYR A 190 -18.96 6.63 -5.44
C TYR A 190 -18.18 5.54 -6.19
N ILE A 191 -16.86 5.44 -6.00
CA ILE A 191 -16.03 4.47 -6.72
C ILE A 191 -16.10 3.04 -6.17
N LEU A 192 -16.47 2.87 -4.89
CA LEU A 192 -16.47 1.55 -4.22
C LEU A 192 -17.86 0.93 -4.09
N LYS A 193 -18.96 1.65 -4.35
CA LYS A 193 -20.34 1.23 -4.03
C LYS A 193 -20.75 -0.16 -4.54
N ASP A 194 -20.22 -0.59 -5.68
CA ASP A 194 -20.59 -1.86 -6.33
C ASP A 194 -19.50 -2.93 -6.19
N ILE A 195 -18.45 -2.65 -5.40
CA ILE A 195 -17.33 -3.57 -5.18
C ILE A 195 -17.60 -4.41 -3.93
N VAL A 196 -17.60 -5.73 -4.10
CA VAL A 196 -17.77 -6.70 -3.01
C VAL A 196 -16.63 -7.70 -2.97
N VAL A 197 -16.17 -8.04 -1.76
CA VAL A 197 -15.23 -9.16 -1.56
C VAL A 197 -16.04 -10.43 -1.38
N THR A 198 -15.86 -11.40 -2.27
CA THR A 198 -16.43 -12.75 -2.13
C THR A 198 -15.44 -13.64 -1.38
N ASN A 199 -16.00 -14.57 -0.59
CA ASN A 199 -15.22 -15.68 -0.06
C ASN A 199 -15.30 -16.79 -1.10
N ASP A 200 -14.31 -16.85 -1.98
CA ASP A 200 -14.06 -18.02 -2.83
C ASP A 200 -13.13 -19.00 -2.11
#